data_AF-A0A516GB60-F1
#
_entry.id   AF-A0A516GB60-F1
#
_cell.length_a   1.000
_cell.length_b   1.000
_cell.length_c   1.000
_cell.angle_alpha   90.00
_cell.angle_beta   90.00
_cell.angle_gamma   90.00
#
_symmetry.space_group_name_H-M   'P 1'
#
loop_
_entity.id
_entity.type
_entity.pdbx_description
1 polymer ?
#
loop_
_entity_poly.entity_id
_entity_poly.type
_entity_poly.pdbx_seq_one_letter_code
_entity_poly.pdbx_strand_id
1 'polypeptide(L)'
;MPGTHRQRTAVLAAGLLIVLALGLPWTMDTMEHVPGWMTAGTCLMDSDGMMTCTGGFVSPGYYVGSGAASGANTVARVFLVGALALVVLAWRQGQRAWFVVAGVGVGLSILLVGMSVQGGQVAAAGAAALLLYAGLSGGAVRARSTA
;
A
#
# COMPACT_ATOMS: atom_id res chain seq x y z
N MET A 1 -5.39 -11.67 -29.99
CA MET A 1 -6.35 -12.72 -29.56
C MET A 1 -7.29 -12.12 -28.51
N PRO A 2 -8.61 -12.13 -28.73
CA PRO A 2 -9.56 -11.67 -27.73
C PRO A 2 -9.56 -12.68 -26.57
N GLY A 3 -8.95 -12.30 -25.44
CA GLY A 3 -9.20 -13.01 -24.18
C GLY A 3 -10.70 -13.03 -23.88
N THR A 4 -11.17 -14.08 -23.22
CA THR A 4 -12.57 -14.17 -22.79
C THR A 4 -12.94 -12.91 -21.98
N HIS A 5 -14.22 -12.50 -22.00
CA HIS A 5 -14.67 -11.33 -21.23
C HIS A 5 -14.18 -11.36 -19.77
N ARG A 6 -14.16 -12.56 -19.17
CA ARG A 6 -13.62 -12.83 -17.82
C ARG A 6 -12.13 -12.51 -17.65
N GLN A 7 -11.31 -12.79 -18.66
CA GLN A 7 -9.88 -12.49 -18.63
C GLN A 7 -9.63 -10.98 -18.69
N ARG A 8 -10.39 -10.26 -19.53
CA ARG A 8 -10.29 -8.79 -19.61
C ARG A 8 -10.71 -8.12 -18.30
N THR A 9 -11.81 -8.57 -17.71
CA THR A 9 -12.27 -8.05 -16.41
C THR A 9 -11.26 -8.33 -15.30
N ALA A 10 -10.61 -9.50 -15.29
CA ALA A 10 -9.59 -9.84 -14.30
C ALA A 10 -8.34 -8.94 -14.42
N VAL A 11 -7.87 -8.65 -15.64
CA VAL A 11 -6.71 -7.77 -15.87
C VAL A 11 -7.04 -6.32 -15.48
N LEU A 12 -8.24 -5.83 -15.81
CA LEU A 12 -8.68 -4.48 -15.41
C LEU A 12 -8.82 -4.36 -13.89
N ALA A 13 -9.41 -5.37 -13.24
CA ALA A 13 -9.50 -5.42 -11.78
C ALA A 13 -8.11 -5.47 -11.14
N ALA A 14 -7.17 -6.24 -11.69
CA ALA A 14 -5.79 -6.27 -11.22
C ALA A 14 -5.11 -4.91 -11.37
N GLY A 15 -5.26 -4.24 -12.50
CA GLY A 15 -4.73 -2.89 -12.72
C GLY A 15 -5.29 -1.88 -11.72
N LEU A 16 -6.60 -1.93 -11.46
CA LEU A 16 -7.26 -1.06 -10.49
C LEU A 16 -6.77 -1.33 -9.06
N LEU A 17 -6.57 -2.60 -8.69
CA LEU A 17 -6.01 -2.98 -7.40
C LEU A 17 -4.55 -2.54 -7.24
N ILE A 18 -3.74 -2.55 -8.31
CA ILE A 18 -2.37 -2.01 -8.27
C ILE A 18 -2.41 -0.50 -8.01
N VAL A 19 -3.27 0.24 -8.72
CA VAL A 19 -3.44 1.68 -8.51
C VAL A 19 -3.90 1.98 -7.09
N LEU A 20 -4.87 1.20 -6.58
CA LEU A 20 -5.34 1.31 -5.21
C LEU A 20 -4.20 1.03 -4.21
N ALA A 21 -3.39 0.01 -4.46
CA ALA A 21 -2.24 -0.35 -3.62
C ALA A 21 -1.19 0.78 -3.58
N LEU A 22 -0.99 1.55 -4.66
CA LEU A 22 -0.11 2.73 -4.63
C LEU A 22 -0.58 3.81 -3.64
N GLY A 23 -1.90 3.99 -3.51
CA GLY A 23 -2.49 5.01 -2.64
C GLY A 23 -2.69 4.56 -1.19
N LEU A 24 -2.87 3.26 -0.96
CA LEU A 24 -3.10 2.69 0.37
C LEU A 24 -1.82 2.67 1.22
N PRO A 25 -1.94 2.64 2.56
CA PRO A 25 -0.81 2.53 3.47
C PRO A 25 -0.13 1.15 3.36
N TRP A 26 1.21 1.20 3.30
CA TRP A 26 2.15 0.06 3.32
C TRP A 26 3.03 0.04 4.56
N THR A 27 3.06 1.10 5.36
CA THR A 27 3.58 1.09 6.74
C THR A 27 2.50 1.49 7.76
N MET A 28 2.59 0.91 8.96
CA MET A 28 1.78 1.31 10.11
C MET A 28 2.16 2.73 10.54
N ASP A 29 1.17 3.47 11.05
CA ASP A 29 1.46 4.71 11.76
C ASP A 29 2.09 4.39 13.12
N THR A 30 3.24 4.99 13.39
CA THR A 30 3.94 4.89 14.66
C THR A 30 4.06 6.24 15.34
N MET A 31 3.35 7.25 14.84
CA MET A 31 3.30 8.56 15.48
C MET A 31 2.71 8.43 16.88
N GLU A 32 3.55 8.75 17.87
CA GLU A 32 3.16 8.84 19.26
C GLU A 32 3.41 10.26 19.74
N HIS A 33 2.44 10.82 20.46
CA HIS A 33 2.61 12.12 21.09
C HIS A 33 3.22 11.92 22.48
N VAL A 34 4.45 12.39 22.67
CA VAL A 34 5.07 12.44 23.98
C VAL A 34 4.61 13.73 24.68
N PRO A 35 3.77 13.63 25.73
CA PRO A 35 3.28 14.81 26.42
C PRO A 35 4.43 15.56 27.07
N GLY A 36 4.37 16.88 26.95
CA GLY A 36 5.31 17.79 27.60
C GLY A 36 5.12 17.88 29.11
N TRP A 37 5.99 18.64 29.76
CA TRP A 37 5.89 18.92 31.20
C TRP A 37 5.21 20.28 31.37
N MET A 38 3.93 20.27 31.75
CA MET A 38 3.21 21.48 32.12
C MET A 38 3.66 21.95 33.48
N THR A 39 3.88 23.26 33.62
CA THR A 39 4.10 23.91 34.90
C THR A 39 3.16 25.08 35.05
N ALA A 40 2.89 25.48 36.29
CA ALA A 40 2.29 26.79 36.50
C ALA A 40 3.23 27.85 35.92
N GLY A 41 2.69 28.74 35.09
CA GLY A 41 3.33 29.95 34.62
C GLY A 41 3.19 31.04 35.67
N THR A 42 2.72 32.23 35.28
CA THR A 42 2.44 33.30 36.25
C THR A 42 1.18 33.00 37.05
N CYS A 43 1.29 33.06 38.38
CA CYS A 43 0.15 32.99 39.30
C CYS A 43 -0.18 34.39 39.81
N LEU A 44 -1.45 34.77 39.70
CA LEU A 44 -1.98 36.01 40.23
C LEU A 44 -3.05 35.68 41.26
N MET A 45 -3.06 36.43 42.36
CA MET A 45 -4.09 36.33 43.39
C MET A 45 -5.26 37.19 42.97
N ASP A 46 -6.45 36.59 42.88
CA ASP A 46 -7.69 37.27 42.54
C ASP A 46 -8.29 37.93 43.81
N SER A 47 -9.24 38.83 43.59
CA SER A 47 -9.93 39.63 44.61
C SER A 47 -10.74 38.80 45.61
N ASP A 48 -11.07 37.56 45.27
CA ASP A 48 -11.76 36.59 46.13
C ASP A 48 -10.79 35.74 46.98
N GLY A 49 -9.48 35.97 46.85
CA GLY A 49 -8.43 35.23 47.55
C GLY A 49 -8.01 33.91 46.88
N MET A 50 -8.58 33.57 45.72
CA MET A 50 -8.17 32.40 44.94
C MET A 50 -6.93 32.72 44.10
N MET A 51 -6.03 31.75 43.94
CA MET A 51 -4.88 31.86 43.03
C MET A 51 -5.25 31.31 41.66
N THR A 52 -5.12 32.15 40.64
CA THR A 52 -5.24 31.74 39.23
C THR A 52 -3.85 31.71 38.61
N CYS A 53 -3.44 30.53 38.13
CA CYS A 53 -2.16 30.35 37.44
C CYS A 53 -2.41 30.17 35.94
N THR A 54 -1.67 30.90 35.10
CA THR A 54 -1.60 30.61 33.66
C THR A 54 -0.85 29.29 33.44
N GLY A 55 -1.24 28.49 32.46
CA GLY A 55 -0.45 27.32 32.06
C GLY A 55 0.86 27.72 31.39
N GLY A 56 1.98 27.14 31.82
CA GLY A 56 3.29 27.23 31.19
C GLY A 56 3.82 25.83 30.80
N PHE A 57 4.88 25.79 30.00
CA PHE A 57 5.52 24.54 29.59
C PHE A 57 7.03 24.63 29.85
N VAL A 58 7.58 23.67 30.60
CA VAL A 58 9.04 23.50 30.72
C VAL A 58 9.60 22.78 29.50
N SER A 59 8.81 21.89 28.91
CA SER A 59 9.10 21.27 27.62
C SER A 59 7.77 21.09 26.88
N PRO A 60 7.57 21.71 25.72
CA PRO A 60 6.40 21.44 24.89
C PRO A 60 6.44 19.97 24.44
N GLY A 61 5.28 19.32 24.44
CA GLY A 61 5.18 17.95 23.93
C GLY A 61 5.62 17.87 22.46
N TYR A 62 6.10 16.71 22.05
CA TYR A 62 6.56 16.49 20.67
C TYR A 62 6.07 15.14 20.16
N TYR A 63 5.95 15.04 18.84
CA TYR A 63 5.61 13.78 18.19
C TYR A 63 6.89 13.01 17.88
N VAL A 64 6.90 11.72 18.20
CA VAL A 64 7.95 10.77 17.82
C VAL A 64 7.38 9.72 16.89
N GLY A 65 8.26 9.04 16.15
CA GLY A 65 7.87 8.01 15.19
C GLY A 65 7.64 8.55 13.79
N SER A 66 7.00 7.74 12.96
CA SER A 66 6.75 8.02 11.55
C SER A 66 5.29 7.76 11.18
N GLY A 67 4.73 8.68 10.40
CA GLY A 67 3.39 8.54 9.83
C GLY A 67 3.31 7.36 8.86
N ALA A 68 2.09 6.86 8.65
CA ALA A 68 1.84 5.82 7.65
C ALA A 68 2.29 6.26 6.25
N ALA A 69 3.11 5.44 5.59
CA ALA A 69 3.60 5.69 4.24
C ALA A 69 2.74 4.93 3.22
N SER A 70 2.32 5.64 2.18
CA SER A 70 1.62 5.03 1.04
C SER A 70 2.57 4.20 0.17
N GLY A 71 2.02 3.32 -0.67
CA GLY A 71 2.79 2.54 -1.63
C GLY A 71 3.66 3.40 -2.56
N ALA A 72 3.21 4.61 -2.89
CA ALA A 72 3.97 5.58 -3.69
C ALA A 72 5.23 6.12 -2.99
N ASN A 73 5.21 6.18 -1.66
CA ASN A 73 6.31 6.69 -0.83
C ASN A 73 7.24 5.57 -0.31
N THR A 74 6.98 4.31 -0.66
CA THR A 74 7.82 3.17 -0.26
C THR A 74 8.54 2.55 -1.47
N VAL A 75 9.43 1.59 -1.20
CA VAL A 75 10.14 0.82 -2.24
C VAL A 75 9.15 0.00 -3.11
N ALA A 76 7.95 -0.28 -2.59
CA ALA A 76 6.87 -0.95 -3.34
C ALA A 76 6.56 -0.27 -4.68
N ARG A 77 6.69 1.07 -4.75
CA ARG A 77 6.39 1.84 -5.97
C ARG A 77 7.08 1.29 -7.22
N VAL A 78 8.33 0.84 -7.11
CA VAL A 78 9.11 0.37 -8.27
C VAL A 78 8.48 -0.90 -8.84
N PHE A 79 8.05 -1.80 -7.96
CA PHE A 79 7.42 -3.05 -8.35
C PHE A 79 5.97 -2.85 -8.80
N LEU A 80 5.21 -1.97 -8.14
CA LEU A 80 3.83 -1.68 -8.53
C LEU A 80 3.78 -0.97 -9.90
N VAL A 81 4.59 0.06 -10.11
CA VAL A 81 4.67 0.77 -11.39
C VAL A 81 5.26 -0.14 -12.47
N GLY A 82 6.30 -0.92 -12.15
CA GLY A 82 6.86 -1.91 -13.05
C GLY A 82 5.83 -2.96 -13.47
N ALA A 83 5.05 -3.50 -12.53
CA ALA A 83 3.98 -4.44 -12.81
C ALA A 83 2.88 -3.82 -13.68
N LEU A 84 2.51 -2.56 -13.44
CA LEU A 84 1.55 -1.83 -14.25
C LEU A 84 2.05 -1.66 -15.70
N ALA A 85 3.33 -1.30 -15.87
CA ALA A 85 3.97 -1.23 -17.18
C ALA A 85 4.00 -2.60 -17.86
N LEU A 86 4.33 -3.67 -17.14
CA LEU A 86 4.32 -5.04 -17.66
C LEU A 86 2.92 -5.50 -18.06
N VAL A 87 1.88 -5.14 -17.31
CA VAL A 87 0.47 -5.44 -17.67
C VAL A 87 0.10 -4.74 -18.97
N VAL A 88 0.46 -3.47 -19.14
CA VAL A 88 0.22 -2.72 -20.39
C VAL A 88 1.00 -3.34 -21.55
N LEU A 89 2.27 -3.70 -21.33
CA LEU A 89 3.13 -4.30 -22.35
C LEU A 89 2.61 -5.68 -22.78
N ALA A 90 2.23 -6.52 -21.80
CA ALA A 90 1.62 -7.84 -22.01
C ALA A 90 0.32 -7.72 -22.79
N TRP A 91 -0.49 -6.70 -22.50
CA TRP A 91 -1.72 -6.42 -23.21
C TRP A 91 -1.46 -6.03 -24.67
N ARG A 92 -0.43 -5.20 -24.93
CA ARG A 92 -0.03 -4.82 -26.29
C ARG A 92 0.56 -5.99 -27.09
N GLN A 93 1.41 -6.81 -26.47
CA GLN A 93 2.09 -7.92 -27.14
C GLN A 93 1.25 -9.19 -27.24
N GLY A 94 0.14 -9.28 -26.49
CA GLY A 94 -0.69 -10.49 -26.43
C GLY A 94 0.01 -11.71 -25.81
N GLN A 95 1.18 -11.51 -25.19
CA GLN A 95 2.00 -12.58 -24.64
C GLN A 95 1.62 -12.86 -23.19
N ARG A 96 1.05 -14.05 -22.94
CA ARG A 96 0.50 -14.44 -21.65
C ARG A 96 1.55 -14.64 -20.55
N ALA A 97 2.79 -15.00 -20.93
CA ALA A 97 3.89 -15.21 -19.99
C ALA A 97 4.21 -13.96 -19.16
N TRP A 98 4.01 -12.77 -19.74
CA TRP A 98 4.29 -11.50 -19.07
C TRP A 98 3.35 -11.20 -17.90
N PHE A 99 2.12 -11.74 -17.89
CA PHE A 99 1.22 -11.61 -16.73
C PHE A 99 1.72 -12.40 -15.52
N VAL A 100 2.37 -13.55 -15.76
CA VAL A 100 2.98 -14.34 -14.67
C VAL A 100 4.16 -13.58 -14.08
N VAL A 101 5.03 -13.01 -14.92
CA VAL A 101 6.16 -12.18 -14.47
C VAL A 101 5.68 -10.97 -13.69
N ALA A 102 4.61 -10.30 -14.16
CA ALA A 102 4.01 -9.18 -13.45
C ALA A 102 3.44 -9.61 -12.08
N GLY A 103 2.71 -10.74 -12.02
CA GLY A 103 2.16 -11.28 -10.77
C GLY A 103 3.25 -11.65 -9.75
N VAL A 104 4.33 -12.28 -10.21
CA VAL A 104 5.50 -12.59 -9.37
C VAL A 104 6.18 -11.31 -8.89
N GLY A 105 6.35 -10.31 -9.75
CA GLY A 105 6.91 -9.01 -9.38
C GLY A 105 6.10 -8.28 -8.30
N VAL A 106 4.77 -8.32 -8.38
CA VAL A 106 3.89 -7.78 -7.32
C VAL A 106 4.01 -8.60 -6.04
N GLY A 107 4.07 -9.93 -6.11
CA GLY A 107 4.28 -10.77 -4.93
C GLY A 107 5.62 -10.47 -4.22
N LEU A 108 6.67 -10.25 -4.99
CA LEU A 108 8.00 -9.93 -4.49
C LEU A 108 8.04 -8.56 -3.79
N SER A 109 7.21 -7.62 -4.23
CA SER A 109 7.04 -6.32 -3.57
C SER A 109 6.52 -6.44 -2.13
N ILE A 110 5.63 -7.39 -1.87
CA ILE A 110 5.08 -7.65 -0.54
C ILE A 110 6.17 -8.20 0.39
N LEU A 111 6.98 -9.14 -0.11
CA LEU A 111 8.10 -9.72 0.65
C LEU A 111 9.16 -8.67 1.01
N LEU A 112 9.45 -7.74 0.10
CA LEU A 112 10.47 -6.70 0.32
C LEU A 112 10.06 -5.61 1.32
N VAL A 113 8.77 -5.29 1.42
CA VAL A 113 8.28 -4.32 2.40
C VAL A 113 8.08 -4.94 3.80
N GLY A 114 8.12 -6.27 3.88
CA GLY A 114 7.92 -7.02 5.12
C GLY A 114 6.46 -7.46 5.29
N MET A 115 6.26 -8.57 6.00
CA MET A 115 4.92 -9.12 6.24
C MET A 115 4.19 -8.31 7.30
N SER A 116 3.39 -7.34 6.87
CA SER A 116 2.52 -6.58 7.76
C SER A 116 1.15 -6.44 7.11
N VAL A 117 0.10 -6.93 7.77
CA VAL A 117 -1.24 -6.98 7.16
C VAL A 117 -1.80 -5.57 7.07
N GLN A 118 -1.54 -4.91 5.95
CA GLN A 118 -1.95 -3.54 5.67
C GLN A 118 -2.74 -3.46 4.37
N GLY A 119 -3.59 -2.44 4.25
CA GLY A 119 -4.50 -2.28 3.12
C GLY A 119 -3.78 -2.34 1.76
N GLY A 120 -2.61 -1.72 1.64
CA GLY A 120 -1.81 -1.75 0.41
C GLY A 120 -1.29 -3.14 0.06
N GLN A 121 -0.87 -3.92 1.06
CA GLN A 121 -0.39 -5.29 0.87
C GLN A 121 -1.53 -6.25 0.48
N VAL A 122 -2.72 -6.08 1.07
CA VAL A 122 -3.91 -6.88 0.73
C VAL A 122 -4.35 -6.60 -0.71
N ALA A 123 -4.39 -5.34 -1.12
CA ALA A 123 -4.70 -4.96 -2.50
C ALA A 123 -3.66 -5.49 -3.49
N ALA A 124 -2.36 -5.42 -3.15
CA ALA A 124 -1.28 -5.99 -3.96
C ALA A 124 -1.37 -7.52 -4.07
N ALA A 125 -1.69 -8.22 -2.99
CA ALA A 125 -1.88 -9.67 -3.01
C ALA A 125 -3.06 -10.08 -3.90
N GLY A 126 -4.18 -9.35 -3.82
CA GLY A 126 -5.32 -9.53 -4.71
C GLY A 126 -4.96 -9.30 -6.18
N ALA A 127 -4.18 -8.26 -6.48
CA ALA A 127 -3.70 -7.99 -7.83
C ALA A 127 -2.79 -9.12 -8.34
N ALA A 128 -1.84 -9.59 -7.52
CA ALA A 128 -0.94 -10.69 -7.87
C ALA A 128 -1.71 -11.97 -8.18
N ALA A 129 -2.70 -12.33 -7.35
CA ALA A 129 -3.54 -13.51 -7.56
C ALA A 129 -4.32 -13.42 -8.89
N LEU A 130 -4.89 -12.26 -9.22
CA LEU A 130 -5.62 -12.05 -10.46
C LEU A 130 -4.71 -12.12 -11.70
N LEU A 131 -3.49 -11.57 -11.62
CA LEU A 131 -2.52 -11.63 -12.70
C LEU A 131 -2.02 -13.06 -12.95
N LEU A 132 -1.75 -13.82 -11.87
CA LEU A 132 -1.38 -15.23 -11.96
C LEU A 132 -2.54 -16.05 -12.55
N TYR A 133 -3.77 -15.81 -12.11
CA TYR A 133 -4.96 -16.46 -12.67
C TYR A 133 -5.13 -16.17 -14.17
N ALA A 134 -4.95 -14.91 -14.58
CA ALA A 134 -5.04 -14.49 -15.99
C ALA A 134 -3.93 -15.09 -16.87
N GLY A 135 -2.73 -15.32 -16.29
CA GLY A 135 -1.62 -15.97 -16.96
C GLY A 135 -1.81 -17.49 -17.14
N LEU A 136 -2.30 -18.17 -16.08
CA LEU A 136 -2.43 -19.63 -16.04
C LEU A 136 -3.69 -20.16 -16.74
N SER A 137 -4.81 -19.45 -16.66
CA SER A 137 -6.10 -19.89 -17.25
C SER A 137 -6.09 -20.01 -18.78
N GLY A 138 -5.08 -19.48 -19.46
CA GLY A 138 -4.91 -19.63 -20.91
C GLY A 138 -4.18 -20.90 -21.36
N GLY A 139 -3.50 -21.63 -20.46
CA GLY A 139 -2.64 -22.77 -20.82
C GLY A 139 -3.36 -24.10 -21.00
N ALA A 140 -4.49 -24.30 -20.31
CA ALA A 140 -5.18 -25.60 -20.23
C ALA A 140 -5.70 -26.13 -21.58
N VAL A 141 -5.84 -25.29 -22.60
CA VAL A 141 -6.36 -25.68 -23.93
C VAL A 141 -5.27 -26.25 -24.85
N ARG A 142 -3.99 -25.90 -24.64
CA ARG A 142 -2.90 -26.35 -25.54
C ARG A 142 -2.39 -27.77 -25.27
N ALA A 143 -2.64 -28.32 -24.08
CA ALA A 143 -2.18 -29.66 -23.71
C ALA A 143 -3.07 -30.80 -24.24
N ARG A 144 -4.23 -30.49 -24.85
CA ARG A 144 -5.21 -31.50 -25.33
C ARG A 144 -5.23 -31.66 -26.86
N SER A 145 -4.33 -31.01 -27.58
CA SER A 145 -4.30 -31.02 -29.07
C SER A 145 -3.20 -31.91 -29.66
N THR A 146 -2.48 -32.67 -28.85
CA THR A 146 -1.41 -33.58 -29.29
C THR A 146 -1.57 -34.98 -28.69
N ALA A 147 -2.82 -35.45 -28.56
CA ALA A 147 -3.13 -36.84 -28.25
C ALA A 147 -4.07 -37.38 -29.32
#